data_AF-A0A814AI15-F1
#
_entry.id   AF-A0A814AI15-F1
#
_cell.length_a   1.000
_cell.length_b   1.000
_cell.length_c   1.000
_cell.angle_alpha   90.00
_cell.angle_beta   90.00
_cell.angle_gamma   90.00
#
_symmetry.space_group_name_H-M   'P 1'
#
loop_
_entity.id
_entity.type
_entity.pdbx_description
1 polymer ?
#
loop_
_entity_poly.entity_id
_entity_poly.type
_entity_poly.pdbx_seq_one_letter_code
_entity_poly.pdbx_strand_id
1 'polypeptide(L)'
;MLFIFLILFISSEARQVYFQGTELLSDVNYTQGFSIIPACPPTPQCNTAPRSRIYNPFSTVPNATAPWQMVQWNSHSNISLNGTFMNDSRSRGMQWSTEDKRFVIFQDGRLQMSVNGYHEYSGKYKAPDAPWVHLLIQQDIGVAGGAVPLSEVTELRWNLDVQLLYMNQHIQPGYDPGLHAGIFPLYMTIQNFISGDPEYGKYFWLGLCPYDDRVLMSPLYVNGDKGTASLIYSPAFSNFANMSVHTERIVHVTGDMMPFVRLGLQAAVERGFLHSTDLRKYHVGAMNIGWEVTGLNNGTIEIGNFSLKQYTAQNPKSYEFNQDGNREGWTPKSASNQDLSSPKDGKWILSSIDGEHLQLWSPELMLDASKVKKIFVNMANVCPLNTYFRLLWSENQHGLFDDQNSVSIEVTNNGEWKEYVVDLPMKSNWQGLVRRLRIDSICKENNTEFGVDYIRFAGY
;
A
#
# COMPACT_ATOMS: atom_id res chain seq x y z
N MET A 1 3.70 -53.39 40.98
CA MET A 1 4.20 -52.00 41.05
C MET A 1 4.83 -51.70 39.70
N LEU A 2 4.06 -51.08 38.79
CA LEU A 2 4.41 -50.88 37.38
C LEU A 2 4.79 -49.40 37.21
N PHE A 3 6.04 -49.11 36.85
CA PHE A 3 6.46 -47.75 36.54
C PHE A 3 6.14 -47.45 35.06
N ILE A 4 5.20 -46.54 34.84
CA ILE A 4 4.91 -45.95 33.53
C ILE A 4 5.85 -44.75 33.37
N PHE A 5 6.76 -44.79 32.40
CA PHE A 5 7.50 -43.61 31.96
C PHE A 5 6.60 -42.80 31.03
N LEU A 6 6.13 -41.65 31.50
CA LEU A 6 5.49 -40.64 30.68
C LEU A 6 6.60 -39.81 30.02
N ILE A 7 6.88 -40.05 28.73
CA ILE A 7 7.74 -39.18 27.94
C ILE A 7 6.87 -38.00 27.47
N LEU A 8 7.00 -36.87 28.16
CA LEU A 8 6.53 -35.57 27.68
C LEU A 8 7.48 -35.07 26.59
N PHE A 9 7.07 -35.15 25.33
CA PHE A 9 7.66 -34.34 24.27
C PHE A 9 7.14 -32.91 24.42
N ILE A 10 7.96 -32.02 24.97
CA ILE A 10 7.78 -30.58 24.82
C ILE A 10 8.60 -30.16 23.60
N SER A 11 7.98 -30.14 22.41
CA SER A 11 8.52 -29.36 21.29
C SER A 11 7.95 -27.94 21.39
N SER A 12 8.63 -27.07 22.14
CA SER A 12 8.44 -25.63 21.94
C SER A 12 9.27 -25.21 20.73
N GLU A 13 8.79 -25.45 19.52
CA GLU A 13 9.26 -24.65 18.40
C GLU A 13 8.74 -23.23 18.64
N ALA A 14 9.63 -22.35 19.10
CA ALA A 14 9.36 -20.93 19.14
C ALA A 14 9.01 -20.50 17.71
N ARG A 15 7.72 -20.22 17.47
CA ARG A 15 7.24 -19.76 16.17
C ARG A 15 7.87 -18.40 15.91
N GLN A 16 8.73 -18.32 14.91
CA GLN A 16 9.41 -17.08 14.55
C GLN A 16 8.37 -16.01 14.15
N VAL A 17 8.50 -14.82 14.71
CA VAL A 17 7.64 -13.67 14.38
C VAL A 17 8.39 -12.76 13.42
N TYR A 18 8.01 -12.84 12.14
CA TYR A 18 8.52 -11.94 11.12
C TYR A 18 7.94 -10.54 11.28
N PHE A 19 8.80 -9.52 11.21
CA PHE A 19 8.38 -8.14 11.12
C PHE A 19 7.71 -7.88 9.78
N GLN A 20 6.55 -7.25 9.84
CA GLN A 20 5.75 -6.81 8.71
C GLN A 20 5.14 -5.47 9.07
N GLY A 21 5.20 -4.50 8.17
CA GLY A 21 4.64 -3.16 8.36
C GLY A 21 3.26 -3.16 9.00
N THR A 22 3.01 -2.14 9.81
CA THR A 22 1.75 -1.92 10.50
C THR A 22 0.69 -1.50 9.49
N GLU A 23 -0.38 -2.28 9.39
CA GLU A 23 -1.58 -1.92 8.62
C GLU A 23 -2.28 -0.74 9.29
N LEU A 24 -2.52 0.32 8.52
CA LEU A 24 -3.21 1.53 8.97
C LEU A 24 -4.70 1.50 8.68
N LEU A 25 -5.15 0.70 7.69
CA LEU A 25 -6.57 0.49 7.45
C LEU A 25 -7.12 -0.53 8.43
N SER A 26 -8.15 -0.14 9.17
CA SER A 26 -8.87 -1.09 10.02
C SER A 26 -9.78 -1.97 9.17
N ASP A 27 -9.90 -3.25 9.51
CA ASP A 27 -10.86 -4.16 8.86
C ASP A 27 -10.73 -4.21 7.31
N VAL A 28 -9.51 -4.47 6.80
CA VAL A 28 -9.22 -4.59 5.36
C VAL A 28 -10.04 -5.67 4.63
N ASN A 29 -10.62 -6.61 5.37
CA ASN A 29 -11.50 -7.66 4.85
C ASN A 29 -13.00 -7.30 4.98
N TYR A 30 -13.32 -6.08 5.41
CA TYR A 30 -14.68 -5.56 5.55
C TYR A 30 -15.58 -6.44 6.41
N THR A 31 -15.03 -7.13 7.41
CA THR A 31 -15.72 -8.11 8.24
C THR A 31 -16.86 -7.50 9.05
N GLN A 32 -16.77 -6.21 9.38
CA GLN A 32 -17.78 -5.51 10.19
C GLN A 32 -18.75 -4.65 9.35
N GLY A 33 -18.56 -4.62 8.03
CA GLY A 33 -19.36 -3.85 7.08
C GLY A 33 -19.11 -2.34 7.15
N PHE A 34 -20.12 -1.55 6.78
CA PHE A 34 -20.00 -0.11 6.57
C PHE A 34 -21.07 0.67 7.33
N SER A 35 -20.66 1.75 7.99
CA SER A 35 -21.56 2.80 8.44
C SER A 35 -21.89 3.73 7.27
N ILE A 36 -23.16 3.96 6.98
CA ILE A 36 -23.58 4.72 5.81
C ILE A 36 -23.95 6.13 6.23
N ILE A 37 -23.22 7.11 5.69
CA ILE A 37 -23.61 8.52 5.75
C ILE A 37 -24.78 8.72 4.79
N PRO A 38 -25.86 9.39 5.21
CA PRO A 38 -26.98 9.64 4.32
C PRO A 38 -26.56 10.46 3.10
N ALA A 39 -27.30 10.32 2.01
CA ALA A 39 -27.14 11.14 0.82
C ALA A 39 -27.50 12.60 1.16
N CYS A 40 -26.46 13.40 1.38
CA CYS A 40 -26.56 14.83 1.70
C CYS A 40 -25.29 15.58 1.32
N PRO A 41 -25.34 16.92 1.22
CA PRO A 41 -24.14 17.73 1.00
C PRO A 41 -23.15 17.63 2.18
N PRO A 42 -21.82 17.77 1.96
CA PRO A 42 -20.76 17.62 2.96
C PRO A 42 -20.76 18.78 3.98
N THR A 43 -21.79 18.84 4.79
CA THR A 43 -22.04 19.86 5.80
C THR A 43 -21.89 19.26 7.19
N PRO A 44 -21.60 20.06 8.24
CA PRO A 44 -21.57 19.58 9.62
C PRO A 44 -22.84 18.81 10.02
N GLN A 45 -24.01 19.26 9.54
CA GLN A 45 -25.30 18.60 9.78
C GLN A 45 -25.31 17.19 9.19
N CYS A 46 -24.87 17.02 7.95
CA CYS A 46 -24.76 15.73 7.28
C CYS A 46 -23.81 14.78 8.02
N ASN A 47 -22.67 15.29 8.50
CA ASN A 47 -21.66 14.48 9.22
C ASN A 47 -22.19 13.90 10.54
N THR A 48 -23.12 14.62 11.19
CA THR A 48 -23.78 14.21 12.44
C THR A 48 -25.12 13.50 12.24
N ALA A 49 -25.59 13.37 11.00
CA ALA A 49 -26.88 12.76 10.72
C ALA A 49 -26.89 11.27 11.12
N PRO A 50 -28.07 10.72 11.51
CA PRO A 50 -28.19 9.30 11.84
C PRO A 50 -27.67 8.43 10.70
N ARG A 51 -26.77 7.50 11.03
CA ARG A 51 -26.13 6.63 10.06
C ARG A 51 -26.87 5.31 9.95
N SER A 52 -27.04 4.83 8.73
CA SER A 52 -27.49 3.46 8.47
C SER A 52 -26.31 2.50 8.53
N ARG A 53 -26.57 1.19 8.44
CA ARG A 53 -25.51 0.18 8.44
C ARG A 53 -25.79 -0.93 7.45
N ILE A 54 -24.77 -1.32 6.70
CA ILE A 54 -24.72 -2.57 5.95
C ILE A 54 -23.67 -3.48 6.56
N TYR A 55 -23.98 -4.77 6.61
CA TYR A 55 -23.11 -5.78 7.20
C TYR A 55 -22.55 -6.67 6.10
N ASN A 56 -21.34 -7.17 6.30
CA ASN A 56 -20.80 -8.22 5.44
C ASN A 56 -21.44 -9.56 5.85
N PRO A 57 -22.30 -10.16 5.01
CA PRO A 57 -23.04 -11.37 5.36
C PRO A 57 -22.15 -12.63 5.33
N PHE A 58 -20.90 -12.51 4.87
CA PHE A 58 -19.93 -13.60 4.83
C PHE A 58 -19.03 -13.62 6.06
N SER A 59 -19.14 -12.63 6.94
CA SER A 59 -18.36 -12.53 8.17
C SER A 59 -19.04 -13.25 9.33
N THR A 60 -18.25 -13.94 10.15
CA THR A 60 -18.68 -14.53 11.43
C THR A 60 -18.24 -13.69 12.63
N VAL A 61 -17.51 -12.59 12.40
CA VAL A 61 -17.01 -11.71 13.46
C VAL A 61 -18.19 -10.95 14.07
N PRO A 62 -18.28 -10.83 15.42
CA PRO A 62 -19.31 -10.03 16.05
C PRO A 62 -19.27 -8.57 15.56
N ASN A 63 -20.41 -8.07 15.10
CA ASN A 63 -20.56 -6.72 14.53
C ASN A 63 -20.51 -5.63 15.61
N ALA A 64 -19.34 -5.38 16.19
CA ALA A 64 -19.17 -4.47 17.32
C ALA A 64 -18.94 -3.00 16.91
N THR A 65 -18.20 -2.76 15.82
CA THR A 65 -17.84 -1.42 15.33
C THR A 65 -18.02 -1.35 13.81
N ALA A 66 -18.00 -0.17 13.19
CA ALA A 66 -18.01 -0.01 11.73
C ALA A 66 -16.93 0.99 11.33
N PRO A 67 -15.66 0.55 11.21
CA PRO A 67 -14.54 1.45 10.95
C PRO A 67 -14.65 2.10 9.56
N TRP A 68 -15.19 1.37 8.59
CA TRP A 68 -15.50 1.90 7.27
C TRP A 68 -16.77 2.73 7.27
N GLN A 69 -16.69 3.89 6.63
CA GLN A 69 -17.83 4.75 6.37
C GLN A 69 -18.07 4.85 4.86
N MET A 70 -19.31 4.67 4.42
CA MET A 70 -19.71 4.93 3.04
C MET A 70 -20.28 6.35 2.93
N VAL A 71 -19.73 7.12 2.02
CA VAL A 71 -20.08 8.50 1.72
C VAL A 71 -20.89 8.56 0.44
N GLN A 72 -21.97 9.34 0.45
CA GLN A 72 -22.91 9.48 -0.67
C GLN A 72 -23.19 10.95 -1.00
N TRP A 73 -22.17 11.80 -0.91
CA TRP A 73 -22.39 13.26 -0.95
C TRP A 73 -23.06 13.71 -2.23
N ASN A 74 -24.05 14.59 -2.06
CA ASN A 74 -24.87 15.18 -3.13
C ASN A 74 -25.57 14.18 -4.06
N SER A 75 -25.64 12.91 -3.68
CA SER A 75 -26.42 11.94 -4.44
C SER A 75 -27.92 12.20 -4.30
N HIS A 76 -28.64 11.88 -5.36
CA HIS A 76 -30.10 11.95 -5.45
C HIS A 76 -30.80 10.95 -4.51
N SER A 77 -30.23 9.77 -4.28
CA SER A 77 -30.81 8.74 -3.39
C SER A 77 -29.84 8.14 -2.39
N ASN A 78 -30.39 7.63 -1.28
CA ASN A 78 -29.64 6.75 -0.39
C ASN A 78 -29.52 5.35 -0.99
N ILE A 79 -28.38 4.70 -0.83
CA ILE A 79 -28.23 3.27 -1.09
C ILE A 79 -29.32 2.48 -0.35
N SER A 80 -29.94 1.52 -1.05
CA SER A 80 -30.92 0.63 -0.42
C SER A 80 -30.26 -0.21 0.66
N LEU A 81 -30.95 -0.45 1.78
CA LEU A 81 -30.49 -1.40 2.81
C LEU A 81 -30.94 -2.84 2.52
N ASN A 82 -31.81 -3.03 1.51
CA ASN A 82 -32.26 -4.34 1.07
C ASN A 82 -31.18 -4.97 0.18
N GLY A 83 -30.32 -5.78 0.80
CA GLY A 83 -29.28 -6.53 0.10
C GLY A 83 -29.85 -7.70 -0.70
N THR A 84 -29.27 -7.97 -1.86
CA THR A 84 -29.54 -9.19 -2.64
C THR A 84 -28.25 -9.96 -2.91
N PHE A 85 -28.29 -11.29 -2.77
CA PHE A 85 -27.14 -12.11 -3.12
C PHE A 85 -26.94 -12.14 -4.63
N MET A 86 -25.68 -12.11 -5.04
CA MET A 86 -25.25 -12.26 -6.44
C MET A 86 -24.00 -13.13 -6.53
N ASN A 87 -23.58 -13.45 -7.75
CA ASN A 87 -22.35 -14.19 -8.04
C ASN A 87 -21.77 -13.65 -9.36
N ASP A 88 -20.46 -13.38 -9.40
CA ASP A 88 -19.75 -12.85 -10.58
C ASP A 88 -18.88 -13.91 -11.28
N SER A 89 -19.18 -15.20 -11.12
CA SER A 89 -18.41 -16.39 -11.52
C SER A 89 -17.11 -16.64 -10.75
N ARG A 90 -16.54 -15.63 -10.10
CA ARG A 90 -15.35 -15.75 -9.23
C ARG A 90 -15.74 -15.97 -7.78
N SER A 91 -16.73 -15.24 -7.28
CA SER A 91 -17.13 -15.30 -5.88
C SER A 91 -18.60 -14.93 -5.66
N ARG A 92 -19.12 -15.33 -4.49
CA ARG A 92 -20.42 -14.87 -4.01
C ARG A 92 -20.30 -13.43 -3.52
N GLY A 93 -21.30 -12.62 -3.84
CA GLY A 93 -21.40 -11.24 -3.40
C GLY A 93 -22.75 -10.91 -2.78
N MET A 94 -22.79 -9.83 -2.01
CA MET A 94 -24.02 -9.18 -1.57
C MET A 94 -24.03 -7.78 -2.16
N GLN A 95 -25.07 -7.47 -2.93
CA GLN A 95 -25.25 -6.16 -3.55
C GLN A 95 -26.35 -5.35 -2.86
N TRP A 96 -26.12 -4.06 -2.77
CA TRP A 96 -27.11 -3.03 -2.44
C TRP A 96 -27.15 -2.05 -3.60
N SER A 97 -28.35 -1.67 -4.06
CA SER A 97 -28.49 -0.81 -5.23
C SER A 97 -29.75 0.05 -5.23
N THR A 98 -29.66 1.14 -5.97
CA THR A 98 -30.76 1.98 -6.46
C THR A 98 -30.56 2.21 -7.95
N GLU A 99 -31.39 3.04 -8.58
CA GLU A 99 -31.17 3.48 -9.97
C GLU A 99 -29.91 4.35 -10.12
N ASP A 100 -29.50 5.01 -9.04
CA ASP A 100 -28.36 5.94 -9.01
C ASP A 100 -27.02 5.23 -8.79
N LYS A 101 -27.00 4.12 -8.03
CA LYS A 101 -25.73 3.53 -7.59
C LYS A 101 -25.84 2.07 -7.18
N ARG A 102 -24.71 1.39 -7.14
CA ARG A 102 -24.58 0.01 -6.61
C ARG A 102 -23.31 -0.13 -5.79
N PHE A 103 -23.40 -0.89 -4.71
CA PHE A 103 -22.28 -1.30 -3.90
C PHE A 103 -22.33 -2.82 -3.65
N VAL A 104 -21.21 -3.51 -3.82
CA VAL A 104 -21.11 -4.96 -3.62
C VAL A 104 -19.94 -5.29 -2.73
N ILE A 105 -20.16 -6.17 -1.75
CA ILE A 105 -19.10 -6.83 -0.99
C ILE A 105 -19.03 -8.28 -1.47
N PHE A 106 -17.85 -8.74 -1.87
CA PHE A 106 -17.61 -10.13 -2.23
C PHE A 106 -16.98 -10.92 -1.08
N GLN A 107 -17.25 -12.22 -1.05
CA GLN A 107 -16.72 -13.14 -0.03
C GLN A 107 -15.18 -13.28 -0.11
N ASP A 108 -14.57 -12.96 -1.25
CA ASP A 108 -13.12 -13.01 -1.47
C ASP A 108 -12.41 -11.68 -1.15
N GLY A 109 -13.11 -10.73 -0.51
CA GLY A 109 -12.52 -9.46 -0.08
C GLY A 109 -12.50 -8.36 -1.14
N ARG A 110 -13.11 -8.57 -2.32
CA ARG A 110 -13.30 -7.51 -3.31
C ARG A 110 -14.50 -6.63 -2.98
N LEU A 111 -14.43 -5.37 -3.40
CA LEU A 111 -15.56 -4.44 -3.44
C LEU A 111 -15.85 -4.02 -4.88
N GLN A 112 -17.11 -3.76 -5.18
CA GLN A 112 -17.51 -3.14 -6.44
C GLN A 112 -18.37 -1.91 -6.16
N MET A 113 -18.04 -0.82 -6.83
CA MET A 113 -18.68 0.49 -6.67
C MET A 113 -19.14 0.97 -8.05
N SER A 114 -20.44 1.24 -8.16
CA SER A 114 -21.04 1.77 -9.38
C SER A 114 -21.80 3.05 -9.11
N VAL A 115 -21.67 4.02 -10.02
CA VAL A 115 -22.47 5.26 -10.06
C VAL A 115 -23.08 5.40 -11.44
N ASN A 116 -24.34 5.84 -11.48
CA ASN A 116 -25.10 6.18 -12.67
C ASN A 116 -25.28 7.71 -12.70
N GLY A 117 -24.24 8.41 -13.14
CA GLY A 117 -24.25 9.87 -13.24
C GLY A 117 -25.38 10.40 -14.12
N TYR A 118 -25.78 9.64 -15.14
CA TYR A 118 -26.92 10.02 -15.97
C TYR A 118 -28.21 10.16 -15.13
N HIS A 119 -28.52 9.17 -14.28
CA HIS A 119 -29.71 9.22 -13.44
C HIS A 119 -29.58 10.22 -12.28
N GLU A 120 -28.41 10.26 -11.62
CA GLU A 120 -28.11 11.20 -10.54
C GLU A 120 -28.35 12.67 -10.95
N TYR A 121 -28.01 13.00 -12.20
CA TYR A 121 -28.22 14.34 -12.75
C TYR A 121 -29.45 14.49 -13.65
N SER A 122 -30.34 13.49 -13.69
CA SER A 122 -31.54 13.50 -14.53
C SER A 122 -31.25 13.83 -16.01
N GLY A 123 -30.13 13.31 -16.54
CA GLY A 123 -29.68 13.50 -17.91
C GLY A 123 -29.16 14.89 -18.26
N LYS A 124 -28.90 15.77 -17.27
CA LYS A 124 -28.44 17.15 -17.48
C LYS A 124 -27.06 17.36 -16.88
N TYR A 125 -26.13 17.89 -17.66
CA TYR A 125 -24.83 18.26 -17.12
C TYR A 125 -24.95 19.29 -15.99
N LYS A 126 -24.13 19.13 -14.96
CA LYS A 126 -24.08 20.06 -13.83
C LYS A 126 -23.54 21.42 -14.28
N ALA A 127 -23.90 22.48 -13.57
CA ALA A 127 -23.28 23.80 -13.75
C ALA A 127 -21.86 23.85 -13.14
N PRO A 128 -20.99 24.80 -13.52
CA PRO A 128 -19.64 24.93 -12.99
C PRO A 128 -19.56 24.91 -11.45
N ASP A 129 -20.37 25.71 -10.77
CA ASP A 129 -20.37 25.84 -9.30
C ASP A 129 -21.36 24.90 -8.60
N ALA A 130 -22.05 24.02 -9.35
CA ALA A 130 -22.93 23.04 -8.76
C ALA A 130 -22.11 21.94 -8.05
N PRO A 131 -22.59 21.45 -6.89
CA PRO A 131 -21.98 20.32 -6.20
C PRO A 131 -22.04 19.08 -7.08
N TRP A 132 -21.20 18.09 -6.76
CA TRP A 132 -21.13 16.84 -7.52
C TRP A 132 -21.28 15.61 -6.64
N VAL A 133 -21.71 14.54 -7.29
CA VAL A 133 -22.05 13.25 -6.69
C VAL A 133 -20.78 12.51 -6.30
N HIS A 134 -20.82 11.94 -5.10
CA HIS A 134 -19.78 11.05 -4.60
C HIS A 134 -20.37 9.71 -4.19
N LEU A 135 -19.61 8.64 -4.43
CA LEU A 135 -19.75 7.35 -3.77
C LEU A 135 -18.37 6.91 -3.32
N LEU A 136 -18.03 7.20 -2.06
CA LEU A 136 -16.72 6.87 -1.48
C LEU A 136 -16.87 5.90 -0.32
N ILE A 137 -15.78 5.20 0.00
CA ILE A 137 -15.55 4.64 1.32
C ILE A 137 -14.40 5.41 1.98
N GLN A 138 -14.46 5.58 3.30
CA GLN A 138 -13.46 6.32 4.06
C GLN A 138 -13.21 5.73 5.45
N GLN A 139 -12.05 6.05 6.02
CA GLN A 139 -11.71 5.80 7.42
C GLN A 139 -10.96 7.00 8.02
N ASP A 140 -11.24 7.24 9.30
CA ASP A 140 -10.33 7.99 10.17
C ASP A 140 -9.26 7.02 10.67
N ILE A 141 -7.99 7.36 10.48
CA ILE A 141 -6.83 6.56 10.88
C ILE A 141 -6.23 7.20 12.14
N GLY A 142 -5.45 8.26 11.94
CA GLY A 142 -4.78 9.00 13.00
C GLY A 142 -3.99 8.14 13.99
N VAL A 143 -3.68 8.74 15.13
CA VAL A 143 -2.94 8.04 16.21
C VAL A 143 -3.74 6.85 16.75
N ALA A 144 -5.07 6.96 16.81
CA ALA A 144 -5.94 5.87 17.29
C ALA A 144 -5.90 4.63 16.38
N GLY A 145 -5.70 4.83 15.07
CA GLY A 145 -5.49 3.78 14.08
C GLY A 145 -4.05 3.28 13.99
N GLY A 146 -3.15 3.71 14.89
CA GLY A 146 -1.77 3.25 14.95
C GLY A 146 -0.79 4.02 14.07
N ALA A 147 -1.20 5.14 13.46
CA ALA A 147 -0.27 6.01 12.74
C ALA A 147 0.76 6.61 13.71
N VAL A 148 2.05 6.50 13.35
CA VAL A 148 3.16 7.10 14.09
C VAL A 148 3.62 8.40 13.40
N PRO A 149 4.41 9.26 14.06
CA PRO A 149 4.99 10.42 13.40
C PRO A 149 5.76 10.01 12.14
N LEU A 150 5.58 10.75 11.04
CA LEU A 150 6.21 10.42 9.76
C LEU A 150 7.73 10.50 9.79
N SER A 151 8.33 11.05 10.84
CA SER A 151 9.77 10.97 11.11
C SER A 151 10.27 9.57 11.46
N GLU A 152 9.37 8.69 11.92
CA GLU A 152 9.66 7.29 12.27
C GLU A 152 9.34 6.32 11.12
N VAL A 153 8.63 6.80 10.11
CA VAL A 153 8.22 6.01 8.94
C VAL A 153 9.30 6.02 7.88
N THR A 154 9.76 4.83 7.51
CA THR A 154 10.79 4.60 6.51
C THR A 154 10.19 4.43 5.12
N GLU A 155 9.03 3.79 5.08
CA GLU A 155 8.27 3.49 3.88
C GLU A 155 6.77 3.49 4.23
N LEU A 156 5.96 4.07 3.36
CA LEU A 156 4.51 4.10 3.48
C LEU A 156 3.93 3.54 2.19
N ARG A 157 3.52 2.27 2.20
CA ARG A 157 3.18 1.54 0.98
C ARG A 157 1.67 1.37 0.82
N TRP A 158 1.16 1.72 -0.35
CA TRP A 158 -0.16 1.29 -0.82
C TRP A 158 -0.06 -0.07 -1.52
N ASN A 159 -1.09 -0.89 -1.36
CA ASN A 159 -1.44 -1.89 -2.37
C ASN A 159 -2.94 -1.78 -2.68
N LEU A 160 -3.26 -1.89 -3.96
CA LEU A 160 -4.61 -1.84 -4.47
C LEU A 160 -4.65 -2.55 -5.83
N ASP A 161 -5.51 -3.54 -5.96
CA ASP A 161 -5.92 -4.05 -7.26
C ASP A 161 -7.15 -3.25 -7.70
N VAL A 162 -7.12 -2.71 -8.92
CA VAL A 162 -8.23 -1.93 -9.47
C VAL A 162 -8.57 -2.40 -10.88
N GLN A 163 -9.86 -2.53 -11.18
CA GLN A 163 -10.35 -2.92 -12.50
C GLN A 163 -11.57 -2.08 -12.88
N LEU A 164 -11.53 -1.45 -14.05
CA LEU A 164 -12.72 -0.88 -14.67
C LEU A 164 -13.54 -2.01 -15.28
N LEU A 165 -14.80 -2.15 -14.85
CA LEU A 165 -15.72 -3.16 -15.39
C LEU A 165 -16.69 -2.57 -16.41
N TYR A 166 -16.99 -1.28 -16.28
CA TYR A 166 -17.91 -0.58 -17.18
C TYR A 166 -17.67 0.93 -17.12
N MET A 167 -17.69 1.56 -18.29
CA MET A 167 -17.78 3.01 -18.41
C MET A 167 -18.68 3.38 -19.60
N ASN A 168 -19.60 4.30 -19.36
CA ASN A 168 -20.26 5.06 -20.41
C ASN A 168 -20.26 6.54 -20.00
N GLN A 169 -19.55 7.38 -20.75
CA GLN A 169 -19.42 8.81 -20.44
C GLN A 169 -20.70 9.61 -20.72
N HIS A 170 -21.63 9.05 -21.52
CA HIS A 170 -22.84 9.73 -21.98
C HIS A 170 -22.56 11.13 -22.53
N ILE A 171 -21.55 11.24 -23.41
CA ILE A 171 -21.20 12.50 -24.07
C ILE A 171 -22.36 12.93 -24.97
N GLN A 172 -22.92 14.09 -24.68
CA GLN A 172 -24.03 14.71 -25.42
C GLN A 172 -23.84 16.23 -25.48
N PRO A 173 -24.67 16.99 -26.25
CA PRO A 173 -24.56 18.45 -26.31
C PRO A 173 -24.57 19.09 -24.91
N GLY A 174 -23.62 20.00 -24.67
CA GLY A 174 -23.39 20.61 -23.35
C GLY A 174 -22.27 19.95 -22.54
N TYR A 175 -21.64 18.88 -23.04
CA TYR A 175 -20.44 18.31 -22.43
C TYR A 175 -19.28 19.32 -22.43
N ASP A 176 -18.51 19.34 -21.36
CA ASP A 176 -17.32 20.18 -21.18
C ASP A 176 -16.26 19.29 -20.52
N PRO A 177 -15.18 18.90 -21.22
CA PRO A 177 -14.14 18.05 -20.65
C PRO A 177 -13.37 18.71 -19.50
N GLY A 178 -13.41 20.04 -19.37
CA GLY A 178 -12.85 20.76 -18.24
C GLY A 178 -13.66 20.62 -16.95
N LEU A 179 -14.94 20.24 -17.05
CA LEU A 179 -15.88 20.19 -15.94
C LEU A 179 -16.47 18.81 -15.68
N HIS A 180 -16.85 18.10 -16.74
CA HIS A 180 -17.64 16.86 -16.71
C HIS A 180 -16.73 15.64 -16.86
N ALA A 181 -16.68 14.85 -15.80
CA ALA A 181 -15.82 13.68 -15.69
C ALA A 181 -16.43 12.63 -14.75
N GLY A 182 -15.99 11.39 -14.91
CA GLY A 182 -16.07 10.35 -13.91
C GLY A 182 -14.65 10.03 -13.44
N ILE A 183 -14.34 10.38 -12.20
CA ILE A 183 -13.02 10.12 -11.61
C ILE A 183 -13.16 9.15 -10.43
N PHE A 184 -12.13 8.35 -10.20
CA PHE A 184 -12.06 7.41 -9.09
C PHE A 184 -10.82 7.67 -8.25
N PRO A 185 -10.77 8.75 -7.44
CA PRO A 185 -9.61 9.08 -6.61
C PRO A 185 -9.44 8.18 -5.39
N LEU A 186 -8.20 8.12 -4.91
CA LEU A 186 -7.77 7.58 -3.62
C LEU A 186 -6.90 8.64 -2.92
N TYR A 187 -7.37 9.20 -1.81
CA TYR A 187 -6.63 10.20 -1.04
C TYR A 187 -6.46 9.80 0.42
N MET A 188 -5.37 10.26 1.02
CA MET A 188 -5.16 10.29 2.47
C MET A 188 -4.73 11.68 2.93
N THR A 189 -5.02 12.04 4.18
CA THR A 189 -4.52 13.26 4.78
C THR A 189 -3.15 13.02 5.41
N ILE A 190 -2.23 13.97 5.21
CA ILE A 190 -1.01 14.08 6.01
C ILE A 190 -1.22 15.23 6.99
N GLN A 191 -1.47 14.88 8.25
CA GLN A 191 -2.14 15.75 9.21
C GLN A 191 -1.29 15.98 10.46
N ASN A 192 -1.29 17.21 10.94
CA ASN A 192 -0.63 17.59 12.18
C ASN A 192 -1.48 17.13 13.39
N PHE A 193 -0.91 16.27 14.24
CA PHE A 193 -1.56 15.83 15.50
C PHE A 193 -0.81 16.27 16.76
N ILE A 194 0.06 17.26 16.68
CA ILE A 194 0.75 17.81 17.85
C ILE A 194 -0.21 18.67 18.65
N SER A 195 -0.70 18.13 19.77
CA SER A 195 -1.58 18.87 20.69
C SER A 195 -0.93 20.18 21.14
N GLY A 196 -1.67 21.28 21.04
CA GLY A 196 -1.21 22.63 21.38
C GLY A 196 -0.43 23.35 20.27
N ASP A 197 -0.12 22.70 19.15
CA ASP A 197 0.45 23.38 17.98
C ASP A 197 -0.64 24.24 17.29
N PRO A 198 -0.34 25.49 16.87
CA PRO A 198 -1.32 26.35 16.19
C PRO A 198 -1.89 25.77 14.89
N GLU A 199 -1.21 24.80 14.29
CA GLU A 199 -1.66 24.07 13.09
C GLU A 199 -2.21 22.68 13.40
N TYR A 200 -2.53 22.37 14.66
CA TYR A 200 -3.17 21.11 15.03
C TYR A 200 -4.42 20.86 14.16
N GLY A 201 -4.50 19.66 13.60
CA GLY A 201 -5.59 19.24 12.72
C GLY A 201 -5.48 19.74 11.28
N LYS A 202 -4.57 20.66 10.93
CA LYS A 202 -4.31 21.02 9.52
C LYS A 202 -3.59 19.91 8.79
N TYR A 203 -3.82 19.83 7.48
CA TYR A 203 -3.29 18.79 6.61
C TYR A 203 -3.12 19.26 5.17
N PHE A 204 -2.49 18.41 4.36
CA PHE A 204 -2.71 18.38 2.91
C PHE A 204 -3.21 17.00 2.49
N TRP A 205 -3.88 16.94 1.35
CA TRP A 205 -4.31 15.69 0.72
C TRP A 205 -3.15 15.11 -0.10
N LEU A 206 -2.76 13.88 0.20
CA LEU A 206 -1.82 13.09 -0.59
C LEU A 206 -2.58 11.92 -1.20
N GLY A 207 -2.53 11.72 -2.50
CA GLY A 207 -3.26 10.61 -3.11
C GLY A 207 -2.93 10.38 -4.56
N LEU A 208 -3.64 9.44 -5.17
CA LEU A 208 -3.53 9.11 -6.59
C LEU A 208 -4.92 9.06 -7.21
N CYS A 209 -4.99 9.26 -8.51
CA CYS A 209 -6.22 9.10 -9.26
C CYS A 209 -6.08 7.90 -10.21
N PRO A 210 -6.42 6.67 -9.75
CA PRO A 210 -6.37 5.46 -10.57
C PRO A 210 -7.11 5.57 -11.90
N TYR A 211 -8.23 6.30 -11.91
CA TYR A 211 -9.07 6.43 -13.10
C TYR A 211 -9.63 7.85 -13.21
N ASP A 212 -9.48 8.43 -14.40
CA ASP A 212 -10.17 9.63 -14.88
C ASP A 212 -10.57 9.31 -16.33
N ASP A 213 -11.84 9.46 -16.67
CA ASP A 213 -12.35 9.11 -18.00
C ASP A 213 -11.77 9.97 -19.14
N ARG A 214 -11.15 11.10 -18.80
CA ARG A 214 -10.58 12.06 -19.76
C ARG A 214 -9.13 11.80 -20.09
N VAL A 215 -8.39 11.08 -19.23
CA VAL A 215 -6.96 10.83 -19.39
C VAL A 215 -6.61 9.38 -19.11
N LEU A 216 -5.78 8.78 -19.96
CA LEU A 216 -5.37 7.38 -19.81
C LEU A 216 -4.57 7.13 -18.52
N MET A 217 -3.67 8.05 -18.18
CA MET A 217 -2.86 8.00 -16.96
C MET A 217 -2.89 9.37 -16.32
N SER A 218 -3.43 9.48 -15.11
CA SER A 218 -3.51 10.74 -14.38
C SER A 218 -2.11 11.33 -14.18
N PRO A 219 -1.84 12.57 -14.64
CA PRO A 219 -0.55 13.22 -14.47
C PRO A 219 -0.37 13.71 -13.02
N LEU A 220 0.81 14.26 -12.72
CA LEU A 220 1.03 15.00 -11.48
C LEU A 220 0.01 16.15 -11.37
N TYR A 221 -0.70 16.21 -10.26
CA TYR A 221 -1.65 17.28 -9.95
C TYR A 221 -1.33 17.89 -8.59
N VAL A 222 -1.08 19.20 -8.55
CA VAL A 222 -0.79 19.92 -7.30
C VAL A 222 -1.56 21.24 -7.29
N ASN A 223 -2.64 21.32 -6.51
CA ASN A 223 -3.50 22.51 -6.48
C ASN A 223 -4.20 22.67 -5.13
N GLY A 224 -4.71 23.88 -4.84
CA GLY A 224 -5.57 24.11 -3.68
C GLY A 224 -6.95 23.50 -3.89
N ASP A 225 -7.44 22.78 -2.88
CA ASP A 225 -8.81 22.31 -2.83
C ASP A 225 -9.71 23.40 -2.23
N LYS A 226 -10.73 23.80 -2.99
CA LYS A 226 -11.73 24.77 -2.52
C LYS A 226 -12.61 24.19 -1.41
N GLY A 227 -12.86 22.88 -1.42
CA GLY A 227 -13.76 22.23 -0.46
C GLY A 227 -13.20 22.23 0.96
N THR A 228 -11.89 21.99 1.10
CA THR A 228 -11.22 21.88 2.40
C THR A 228 -10.26 23.01 2.73
N ALA A 229 -9.99 23.91 1.77
CA ALA A 229 -8.95 24.93 1.87
C ALA A 229 -7.54 24.36 2.15
N SER A 230 -7.30 23.11 1.75
CA SER A 230 -6.02 22.41 1.88
C SER A 230 -5.36 22.22 0.51
N LEU A 231 -4.06 21.95 0.49
CA LEU A 231 -3.40 21.54 -0.75
C LEU A 231 -3.78 20.08 -1.10
N ILE A 232 -4.00 19.80 -2.38
CA ILE A 232 -3.91 18.44 -2.95
C ILE A 232 -2.54 18.30 -3.62
N TYR A 233 -1.83 17.23 -3.25
CA TYR A 233 -0.66 16.73 -3.95
C TYR A 233 -0.95 15.30 -4.43
N SER A 234 -1.08 15.11 -5.75
CA SER A 234 -1.31 13.81 -6.35
C SER A 234 -0.21 13.48 -7.36
N PRO A 235 0.72 12.55 -7.05
CA PRO A 235 1.75 12.16 -8.00
C PRO A 235 1.16 11.54 -9.26
N ALA A 236 1.92 11.56 -10.36
CA ALA A 236 1.52 10.87 -11.58
C ALA A 236 1.26 9.39 -11.31
N PHE A 237 0.17 8.84 -11.85
CA PHE A 237 -0.25 7.45 -11.61
C PHE A 237 0.78 6.43 -12.11
N SER A 238 1.59 6.81 -13.12
CA SER A 238 2.69 6.00 -13.64
C SER A 238 3.81 5.71 -12.64
N ASN A 239 3.85 6.38 -11.49
CA ASN A 239 4.77 6.04 -10.39
C ASN A 239 4.35 4.76 -9.65
N PHE A 240 3.09 4.33 -9.79
CA PHE A 240 2.50 3.23 -9.01
C PHE A 240 1.96 2.08 -9.86
N ALA A 241 1.78 2.29 -11.16
CA ALA A 241 1.33 1.29 -12.11
C ALA A 241 1.95 1.51 -13.49
N ASN A 242 2.23 0.42 -14.22
CA ASN A 242 2.79 0.46 -15.57
C ASN A 242 1.72 0.43 -16.69
N MET A 243 0.44 0.31 -16.31
CA MET A 243 -0.68 0.27 -17.24
C MET A 243 -1.88 1.04 -16.71
N SER A 244 -2.74 1.45 -17.64
CA SER A 244 -3.95 2.20 -17.34
C SER A 244 -5.10 1.28 -16.92
N VAL A 245 -5.93 1.76 -16.01
CA VAL A 245 -7.19 1.12 -15.60
C VAL A 245 -8.21 1.07 -16.75
N HIS A 246 -8.05 1.92 -17.78
CA HIS A 246 -8.82 1.88 -19.04
C HIS A 246 -8.61 0.60 -19.85
N THR A 247 -7.63 -0.24 -19.50
CA THR A 247 -7.41 -1.54 -20.17
C THR A 247 -8.46 -2.60 -19.80
N GLU A 248 -9.31 -2.31 -18.81
CA GLU A 248 -10.33 -3.23 -18.24
C GLU A 248 -9.74 -4.50 -17.62
N ARG A 249 -8.40 -4.57 -17.50
CA ARG A 249 -7.68 -5.62 -16.78
C ARG A 249 -7.48 -5.20 -15.32
N ILE A 250 -7.16 -6.17 -14.48
CA ILE A 250 -6.71 -5.88 -13.12
C ILE A 250 -5.36 -5.14 -13.21
N VAL A 251 -5.33 -3.93 -12.68
CA VAL A 251 -4.13 -3.11 -12.53
C VAL A 251 -3.68 -3.18 -11.08
N HIS A 252 -2.46 -3.65 -10.86
CA HIS A 252 -1.82 -3.67 -9.55
C HIS A 252 -1.16 -2.32 -9.28
N VAL A 253 -1.69 -1.59 -8.30
CA VAL A 253 -1.20 -0.28 -7.86
C VAL A 253 -0.42 -0.47 -6.56
N THR A 254 0.89 -0.21 -6.61
CA THR A 254 1.75 -0.33 -5.43
C THR A 254 2.92 0.65 -5.49
N GLY A 255 3.38 1.13 -4.33
CA GLY A 255 4.57 1.96 -4.24
C GLY A 255 4.70 2.69 -2.91
N ASP A 256 5.90 3.20 -2.64
CA ASP A 256 6.20 4.00 -1.46
C ASP A 256 5.76 5.46 -1.64
N MET A 257 5.00 5.96 -0.67
CA MET A 257 4.46 7.31 -0.63
C MET A 257 5.37 8.30 0.09
N MET A 258 6.37 7.85 0.86
CA MET A 258 7.22 8.74 1.65
C MET A 258 7.95 9.81 0.82
N PRO A 259 8.45 9.53 -0.41
CA PRO A 259 8.99 10.58 -1.28
C PRO A 259 7.94 11.68 -1.57
N PHE A 260 6.69 11.28 -1.80
CA PHE A 260 5.61 12.20 -2.13
C PHE A 260 5.02 12.91 -0.89
N VAL A 261 5.12 12.31 0.30
CA VAL A 261 4.87 13.01 1.57
C VAL A 261 5.79 14.22 1.69
N ARG A 262 7.10 14.04 1.44
CA ARG A 262 8.09 15.13 1.53
C ARG A 262 7.83 16.22 0.50
N LEU A 263 7.59 15.84 -0.75
CA LEU A 263 7.27 16.78 -1.83
C LEU A 263 5.95 17.52 -1.58
N GLY A 264 4.93 16.82 -1.07
CA GLY A 264 3.64 17.39 -0.71
C GLY A 264 3.72 18.40 0.43
N LEU A 265 4.46 18.08 1.51
CA LEU A 265 4.72 19.02 2.60
C LEU A 265 5.46 20.26 2.12
N GLN A 266 6.50 20.07 1.29
CA GLN A 266 7.24 21.18 0.71
C GLN A 266 6.31 22.08 -0.11
N ALA A 267 5.51 21.51 -1.02
CA ALA A 267 4.56 22.26 -1.83
C ALA A 267 3.49 22.98 -0.99
N ALA A 268 3.03 22.36 0.10
CA ALA A 268 2.04 22.94 0.99
C ALA A 268 2.61 24.15 1.74
N VAL A 269 3.86 24.09 2.18
CA VAL A 269 4.56 25.21 2.83
C VAL A 269 4.86 26.33 1.84
N GLU A 270 5.41 26.01 0.67
CA GLU A 270 5.73 27.00 -0.37
C GLU A 270 4.50 27.79 -0.84
N ARG A 271 3.32 27.19 -0.77
CA ARG A 271 2.04 27.80 -1.18
C ARG A 271 1.21 28.33 -0.02
N GLY A 272 1.73 28.30 1.20
CA GLY A 272 1.10 28.89 2.39
C GLY A 272 -0.09 28.12 2.96
N PHE A 273 -0.27 26.83 2.62
CA PHE A 273 -1.30 25.98 3.23
C PHE A 273 -0.88 25.44 4.61
N LEU A 274 0.42 25.23 4.79
CA LEU A 274 1.06 24.79 6.04
C LEU A 274 2.30 25.66 6.33
N HIS A 275 2.84 25.62 7.55
CA HIS A 275 4.03 26.42 7.92
C HIS A 275 5.27 25.59 8.28
N SER A 276 5.19 24.25 8.23
CA SER A 276 6.28 23.37 8.64
C SER A 276 6.40 22.15 7.74
N THR A 277 7.63 21.73 7.45
CA THR A 277 7.93 20.44 6.81
C THR A 277 8.44 19.39 7.81
N ASP A 278 8.45 19.73 9.10
CA ASP A 278 8.91 18.83 10.17
C ASP A 278 8.02 17.59 10.30
N LEU A 279 8.54 16.46 9.82
CA LEU A 279 7.85 15.17 9.82
C LEU A 279 7.45 14.66 11.22
N ARG A 280 8.07 15.18 12.29
CA ARG A 280 7.67 14.83 13.66
C ARG A 280 6.25 15.31 13.99
N LYS A 281 5.73 16.30 13.26
CA LYS A 281 4.39 16.84 13.48
C LYS A 281 3.30 16.03 12.79
N TYR A 282 3.63 15.44 11.65
CA TYR A 282 2.65 14.92 10.71
C TYR A 282 2.51 13.40 10.82
N HIS A 283 1.28 12.94 10.63
CA HIS A 283 0.89 11.52 10.62
C HIS A 283 -0.05 11.27 9.44
N VAL A 284 -0.31 10.01 9.11
CA VAL A 284 -1.46 9.66 8.27
C VAL A 284 -2.74 9.89 9.09
N GLY A 285 -3.63 10.77 8.61
CA GLY A 285 -4.81 11.21 9.36
C GLY A 285 -6.07 10.42 9.03
N ALA A 286 -6.52 10.47 7.79
CA ALA A 286 -7.72 9.81 7.29
C ALA A 286 -7.53 9.45 5.82
N MET A 287 -8.42 8.66 5.25
CA MET A 287 -8.40 8.33 3.82
C MET A 287 -9.78 8.18 3.24
N ASN A 288 -9.90 8.38 1.92
CA ASN A 288 -11.09 8.03 1.15
C ASN A 288 -10.72 7.46 -0.23
N ILE A 289 -11.61 6.65 -0.79
CA ILE A 289 -11.52 6.14 -2.16
C ILE A 289 -12.91 5.92 -2.73
N GLY A 290 -13.10 6.20 -4.01
CA GLY A 290 -14.34 5.87 -4.69
C GLY A 290 -14.62 6.81 -5.86
N TRP A 291 -15.88 6.84 -6.30
CA TRP A 291 -16.31 7.69 -7.40
C TRP A 291 -16.55 9.13 -6.96
N GLU A 292 -16.02 10.07 -7.74
CA GLU A 292 -16.52 11.43 -7.85
C GLU A 292 -16.95 11.68 -9.29
N VAL A 293 -18.22 12.05 -9.50
CA VAL A 293 -18.79 12.14 -10.84
C VAL A 293 -19.35 13.54 -11.03
N THR A 294 -18.75 14.30 -11.93
CA THR A 294 -19.20 15.64 -12.33
C THR A 294 -19.91 15.63 -13.69
N GLY A 295 -19.73 14.59 -14.50
CA GLY A 295 -20.42 14.38 -15.77
C GLY A 295 -21.64 13.46 -15.67
N LEU A 296 -22.14 13.01 -16.82
CA LEU A 296 -23.23 12.02 -16.89
C LEU A 296 -22.69 10.58 -16.88
N ASN A 297 -21.46 10.38 -16.41
CA ASN A 297 -20.75 9.11 -16.48
C ASN A 297 -21.45 8.01 -15.69
N ASN A 298 -21.61 6.85 -16.32
CA ASN A 298 -22.01 5.61 -15.68
C ASN A 298 -20.78 4.73 -15.55
N GLY A 299 -20.25 4.60 -14.34
CA GLY A 299 -19.02 3.89 -14.07
C GLY A 299 -19.23 2.71 -13.14
N THR A 300 -18.46 1.63 -13.34
CA THR A 300 -18.29 0.55 -12.37
C THR A 300 -16.82 0.20 -12.25
N ILE A 301 -16.29 0.36 -11.04
CA ILE A 301 -14.94 -0.08 -10.68
C ILE A 301 -15.04 -1.15 -9.61
N GLU A 302 -14.16 -2.13 -9.72
CA GLU A 302 -13.89 -3.13 -8.70
C GLU A 302 -12.51 -2.88 -8.09
N ILE A 303 -12.42 -3.06 -6.77
CA ILE A 303 -11.18 -2.98 -6.01
C ILE A 303 -10.95 -4.25 -5.19
N GLY A 304 -9.68 -4.61 -5.01
CA GLY A 304 -9.23 -5.73 -4.17
C GLY A 304 -7.84 -5.46 -3.60
N ASN A 305 -7.35 -6.39 -2.76
CA ASN A 305 -6.01 -6.32 -2.17
C ASN A 305 -5.68 -4.95 -1.52
N PHE A 306 -6.67 -4.32 -0.90
CA PHE A 306 -6.56 -2.93 -0.47
C PHE A 306 -5.86 -2.84 0.89
N SER A 307 -4.68 -2.20 0.92
CA SER A 307 -3.90 -2.00 2.15
C SER A 307 -3.11 -0.70 2.12
N LEU A 308 -2.87 -0.14 3.32
CA LEU A 308 -1.94 0.95 3.57
C LEU A 308 -1.05 0.57 4.75
N LYS A 309 0.21 0.25 4.47
CA LYS A 309 1.16 -0.17 5.50
C LYS A 309 2.23 0.88 5.74
N GLN A 310 2.47 1.21 7.00
CA GLN A 310 3.67 1.94 7.41
C GLN A 310 4.74 0.96 7.88
N TYR A 311 5.98 1.21 7.49
CA TYR A 311 7.14 0.48 7.95
C TYR A 311 8.03 1.43 8.74
N THR A 312 8.53 0.95 9.87
CA THR A 312 9.39 1.72 10.77
C THR A 312 10.67 0.95 11.03
N ALA A 313 11.59 1.58 11.76
CA ALA A 313 12.82 0.92 12.17
C ALA A 313 12.60 -0.33 13.01
N GLN A 314 11.53 -0.33 13.80
CA GLN A 314 11.18 -1.41 14.71
C GLN A 314 10.40 -2.53 14.02
N ASN A 315 9.79 -2.24 12.87
CA ASN A 315 8.95 -3.18 12.14
C ASN A 315 9.20 -3.04 10.62
N PRO A 316 10.40 -3.43 10.16
CA PRO A 316 10.84 -3.19 8.79
C PRO A 316 10.08 -4.03 7.77
N LYS A 317 10.10 -3.58 6.53
CA LYS A 317 9.53 -4.30 5.39
C LYS A 317 10.34 -5.56 5.07
N SER A 318 9.65 -6.68 4.89
CA SER A 318 10.22 -7.88 4.26
C SER A 318 10.22 -7.76 2.73
N TYR A 319 11.23 -8.32 2.09
CA TYR A 319 11.41 -8.32 0.63
C TYR A 319 11.12 -9.70 0.08
N GLU A 320 10.22 -9.80 -0.89
CA GLU A 320 9.67 -11.10 -1.34
C GLU A 320 9.79 -11.31 -2.85
N PHE A 321 10.05 -10.27 -3.64
CA PHE A 321 10.27 -10.33 -5.09
C PHE A 321 9.14 -11.02 -5.88
N ASN A 322 7.93 -11.01 -5.31
CA ASN A 322 6.74 -11.68 -5.86
C ASN A 322 6.11 -10.98 -7.07
N GLN A 323 6.52 -9.74 -7.37
CA GLN A 323 6.06 -9.02 -8.55
C GLN A 323 7.11 -9.12 -9.65
N ASP A 324 6.74 -9.77 -10.76
CA ASP A 324 7.60 -9.93 -11.92
C ASP A 324 8.26 -8.60 -12.36
N GLY A 325 9.58 -8.63 -12.51
CA GLY A 325 10.40 -7.47 -12.88
C GLY A 325 10.66 -6.45 -11.76
N ASN A 326 10.05 -6.59 -10.58
CA ASN A 326 10.21 -5.66 -9.46
C ASN A 326 11.22 -6.17 -8.43
N ARG A 327 12.39 -5.51 -8.39
CA ARG A 327 13.48 -5.81 -7.44
C ARG A 327 13.28 -5.21 -6.05
N GLU A 328 12.13 -4.58 -5.80
CA GLU A 328 11.78 -3.93 -4.52
C GLU A 328 12.84 -2.94 -4.00
N GLY A 329 13.53 -2.25 -4.92
CA GLY A 329 14.58 -1.28 -4.61
C GLY A 329 15.97 -1.88 -4.39
N TRP A 330 16.12 -3.20 -4.41
CA TRP A 330 17.42 -3.85 -4.42
C TRP A 330 18.10 -3.66 -5.78
N THR A 331 19.44 -3.54 -5.75
CA THR A 331 20.24 -3.29 -6.94
C THR A 331 21.50 -4.16 -6.95
N PRO A 332 21.87 -4.75 -8.09
CA PRO A 332 23.20 -5.33 -8.24
C PRO A 332 24.25 -4.20 -8.31
N LYS A 333 25.44 -4.41 -7.73
CA LYS A 333 26.50 -3.39 -7.70
C LYS A 333 27.03 -3.01 -9.09
N SER A 334 27.23 -3.99 -9.97
CA SER A 334 27.70 -3.74 -11.33
C SER A 334 26.56 -3.88 -12.32
N ALA A 335 26.51 -2.96 -13.30
CA ALA A 335 25.61 -3.08 -14.45
C ALA A 335 25.95 -4.28 -15.36
N SER A 336 27.09 -4.93 -15.12
CA SER A 336 27.49 -6.17 -15.80
C SER A 336 26.80 -7.42 -15.25
N ASN A 337 26.28 -7.41 -14.01
CA ASN A 337 25.50 -8.52 -13.49
C ASN A 337 24.10 -8.46 -14.10
N GLN A 338 23.83 -9.35 -15.06
CA GLN A 338 22.55 -9.39 -15.75
C GLN A 338 21.58 -10.35 -15.05
N ASP A 339 20.35 -9.90 -14.90
CA ASP A 339 19.22 -10.64 -14.36
C ASP A 339 18.09 -10.67 -15.41
N LEU A 340 18.46 -10.87 -16.68
CA LEU A 340 17.54 -10.80 -17.82
C LEU A 340 16.32 -11.70 -17.56
N SER A 341 15.17 -11.06 -17.37
CA SER A 341 13.85 -11.66 -17.07
C SER A 341 13.57 -12.10 -15.62
N SER A 342 14.28 -11.54 -14.62
CA SER A 342 13.96 -11.71 -13.20
C SER A 342 13.89 -10.35 -12.45
N PRO A 343 13.24 -10.25 -11.27
CA PRO A 343 12.51 -11.31 -10.56
C PRO A 343 11.33 -11.87 -11.34
N LYS A 344 11.03 -13.15 -11.14
CA LYS A 344 9.89 -13.83 -11.74
C LYS A 344 9.39 -14.95 -10.82
N ASP A 345 8.07 -15.06 -10.64
CA ASP A 345 7.45 -16.10 -9.80
C ASP A 345 8.08 -16.16 -8.38
N GLY A 346 8.35 -14.99 -7.78
CA GLY A 346 8.96 -14.85 -6.45
C GLY A 346 10.50 -14.93 -6.42
N LYS A 347 11.15 -15.26 -7.54
CA LYS A 347 12.60 -15.55 -7.56
C LYS A 347 13.37 -14.53 -8.35
N TRP A 348 14.37 -13.93 -7.71
CA TRP A 348 15.35 -13.05 -8.34
C TRP A 348 16.66 -13.79 -8.60
N ILE A 349 16.92 -14.13 -9.86
CA ILE A 349 18.10 -14.90 -10.28
C ILE A 349 19.04 -13.98 -11.07
N LEU A 350 20.30 -13.98 -10.67
CA LEU A 350 21.37 -13.20 -11.31
C LEU A 350 22.54 -14.12 -11.69
N SER A 351 23.27 -13.73 -12.74
CA SER A 351 24.49 -14.42 -13.17
C SER A 351 25.71 -13.53 -12.99
N SER A 352 26.82 -14.11 -12.52
CA SER A 352 28.13 -13.46 -12.52
C SER A 352 28.69 -13.35 -13.95
N ILE A 353 29.19 -12.17 -14.30
CA ILE A 353 29.82 -11.89 -15.60
C ILE A 353 31.22 -11.31 -15.35
N ASP A 354 32.19 -11.69 -16.18
CA ASP A 354 33.57 -11.20 -16.19
C ASP A 354 34.37 -11.37 -14.88
N GLY A 355 34.04 -12.37 -14.09
CA GLY A 355 34.76 -12.77 -12.87
C GLY A 355 34.57 -11.82 -11.70
N GLU A 356 33.62 -10.90 -11.82
CA GLU A 356 33.24 -9.96 -10.78
C GLU A 356 32.37 -10.64 -9.71
N HIS A 357 32.52 -10.17 -8.47
CA HIS A 357 31.70 -10.66 -7.36
C HIS A 357 30.27 -10.17 -7.51
N LEU A 358 29.31 -11.08 -7.34
CA LEU A 358 27.92 -10.69 -7.28
C LEU A 358 27.61 -10.06 -5.92
N GLN A 359 27.22 -8.78 -5.96
CA GLN A 359 26.82 -8.02 -4.78
C GLN A 359 25.43 -7.45 -4.98
N LEU A 360 24.52 -7.76 -4.05
CA LEU A 360 23.19 -7.17 -3.98
C LEU A 360 23.14 -6.13 -2.88
N TRP A 361 22.73 -4.92 -3.23
CA TRP A 361 22.63 -3.79 -2.32
C TRP A 361 21.17 -3.52 -2.06
N SER A 362 20.80 -3.45 -0.78
CA SER A 362 19.44 -3.07 -0.40
C SER A 362 19.14 -1.62 -0.83
N PRO A 363 17.85 -1.25 -0.90
CA PRO A 363 17.48 0.16 -0.80
C PRO A 363 17.98 0.75 0.54
N GLU A 364 17.80 2.06 0.73
CA GLU A 364 18.01 2.64 2.06
C GLU A 364 17.06 2.01 3.07
N LEU A 365 17.58 1.68 4.24
CA LEU A 365 16.86 1.07 5.35
C LEU A 365 17.01 1.93 6.60
N MET A 366 16.22 1.60 7.61
CA MET A 366 16.41 2.13 8.96
C MET A 366 16.21 1.01 9.97
N LEU A 367 16.91 -0.13 9.89
CA LEU A 367 16.63 -1.24 10.80
C LEU A 367 17.15 -0.93 12.21
N ASP A 368 16.28 -0.99 13.22
CA ASP A 368 16.71 -0.93 14.62
C ASP A 368 17.31 -2.27 15.01
N ALA A 369 18.65 -2.31 15.15
CA ALA A 369 19.39 -3.50 15.51
C ALA A 369 18.97 -4.09 16.87
N SER A 370 18.38 -3.27 17.75
CA SER A 370 17.84 -3.73 19.02
C SER A 370 16.55 -4.55 18.87
N LYS A 371 15.84 -4.42 17.74
CA LYS A 371 14.58 -5.12 17.43
C LYS A 371 14.79 -6.30 16.49
N VAL A 372 15.66 -6.15 15.49
CA VAL A 372 15.97 -7.22 14.53
C VAL A 372 17.02 -8.16 15.11
N LYS A 373 16.62 -9.41 15.33
CA LYS A 373 17.46 -10.45 15.95
C LYS A 373 17.88 -11.52 14.97
N LYS A 374 17.06 -11.73 13.93
CA LYS A 374 17.37 -12.65 12.85
C LYS A 374 17.05 -12.04 11.51
N ILE A 375 17.89 -12.31 10.53
CA ILE A 375 17.61 -12.09 9.11
C ILE A 375 17.54 -13.46 8.45
N PHE A 376 16.50 -13.67 7.65
CA PHE A 376 16.28 -14.89 6.89
C PHE A 376 16.46 -14.56 5.43
N VAL A 377 17.34 -15.32 4.78
CA VAL A 377 17.58 -15.19 3.34
C VAL A 377 17.31 -16.54 2.73
N ASN A 378 16.27 -16.65 1.91
CA ASN A 378 16.08 -17.83 1.09
C ASN A 378 16.78 -17.63 -0.24
N MET A 379 17.76 -18.48 -0.50
CA MET A 379 18.62 -18.33 -1.67
C MET A 379 19.08 -19.69 -2.21
N ALA A 380 19.48 -19.68 -3.47
CA ALA A 380 20.10 -20.79 -4.17
C ALA A 380 21.43 -20.32 -4.78
N ASN A 381 22.42 -21.21 -4.81
CA ASN A 381 23.74 -20.95 -5.39
C ASN A 381 24.19 -22.15 -6.21
N VAL A 382 24.75 -21.91 -7.39
CA VAL A 382 25.38 -22.97 -8.22
C VAL A 382 26.89 -22.77 -8.40
N CYS A 383 27.48 -21.79 -7.70
CA CYS A 383 28.92 -21.56 -7.75
C CYS A 383 29.71 -22.75 -7.19
N PRO A 384 30.58 -23.42 -7.95
CA PRO A 384 31.18 -24.69 -7.53
C PRO A 384 32.24 -24.52 -6.42
N LEU A 385 32.89 -23.35 -6.32
CA LEU A 385 33.99 -23.12 -5.37
C LEU A 385 33.63 -22.29 -4.14
N ASN A 386 32.51 -21.58 -4.13
CA ASN A 386 32.20 -20.65 -3.05
C ASN A 386 31.27 -21.27 -2.01
N THR A 387 31.77 -21.63 -0.83
CA THR A 387 30.99 -22.32 0.19
C THR A 387 30.24 -21.39 1.15
N TYR A 388 30.22 -20.07 0.92
CA TYR A 388 29.54 -19.12 1.79
C TYR A 388 29.00 -17.89 1.05
N PHE A 389 27.97 -17.25 1.59
CA PHE A 389 27.67 -15.85 1.27
C PHE A 389 28.03 -14.97 2.45
N ARG A 390 28.26 -13.69 2.19
CA ARG A 390 28.50 -12.70 3.24
C ARG A 390 27.36 -11.71 3.27
N LEU A 391 26.72 -11.58 4.44
CA LEU A 391 25.82 -10.47 4.72
C LEU A 391 26.62 -9.35 5.39
N LEU A 392 26.55 -8.15 4.85
CA LEU A 392 27.14 -6.94 5.43
C LEU A 392 26.05 -5.93 5.74
N TRP A 393 26.34 -5.06 6.72
CA TRP A 393 25.48 -3.95 7.07
C TRP A 393 26.27 -2.66 7.23
N SER A 394 25.60 -1.54 6.96
CA SER A 394 26.14 -0.20 7.17
C SER A 394 25.28 0.54 8.20
N GLU A 395 25.93 1.24 9.14
CA GLU A 395 25.27 2.12 10.12
C GLU A 395 25.41 3.61 9.74
N ASN A 396 26.25 3.93 8.76
CA ASN A 396 26.52 5.32 8.40
C ASN A 396 25.51 5.86 7.39
N GLN A 397 25.32 7.18 7.41
CA GLN A 397 24.35 7.89 6.57
C GLN A 397 24.69 7.84 5.07
N HIS A 398 25.91 7.48 4.70
CA HIS A 398 26.34 7.36 3.31
C HIS A 398 26.23 5.93 2.75
N GLY A 399 25.84 4.96 3.59
CA GLY A 399 25.74 3.55 3.21
C GLY A 399 27.09 2.88 2.86
N LEU A 400 28.21 3.43 3.34
CA LEU A 400 29.53 2.81 3.16
C LEU A 400 29.64 1.59 4.07
N PHE A 401 30.18 0.48 3.55
CA PHE A 401 30.31 -0.76 4.33
C PHE A 401 31.66 -0.82 5.02
N ASP A 402 31.65 -1.24 6.29
CA ASP A 402 32.83 -1.70 7.03
C ASP A 402 32.86 -3.23 6.95
N ASP A 403 34.00 -3.81 6.58
CA ASP A 403 34.17 -5.25 6.53
C ASP A 403 33.99 -5.92 7.90
N GLN A 404 34.22 -5.21 8.99
CA GLN A 404 33.94 -5.76 10.32
C GLN A 404 32.44 -6.00 10.50
N ASN A 405 31.58 -5.16 9.92
CA ASN A 405 30.11 -5.23 9.95
C ASN A 405 29.57 -6.26 8.97
N SER A 406 29.96 -7.50 9.19
CA SER A 406 29.57 -8.62 8.34
C SER A 406 29.51 -9.96 9.05
N VAL A 407 28.88 -10.91 8.37
CA VAL A 407 28.83 -12.31 8.76
C VAL A 407 28.86 -13.18 7.52
N SER A 408 29.70 -14.20 7.54
CA SER A 408 29.72 -15.24 6.51
C SER A 408 28.84 -16.41 6.95
N ILE A 409 27.97 -16.86 6.06
CA ILE A 409 27.09 -18.01 6.26
C ILE A 409 27.41 -19.06 5.22
N GLU A 410 27.71 -20.28 5.66
CA GLU A 410 27.96 -21.40 4.75
C GLU A 410 26.71 -21.76 3.94
N VAL A 411 26.91 -22.05 2.65
CA VAL A 411 25.84 -22.37 1.70
C VAL A 411 26.07 -23.69 0.99
N THR A 412 24.98 -24.27 0.50
CA THR A 412 25.00 -25.41 -0.43
C THR A 412 25.06 -24.91 -1.87
N ASN A 413 25.94 -25.51 -2.68
CA ASN A 413 26.23 -25.12 -4.06
C ASN A 413 25.62 -26.08 -5.09
N ASN A 414 24.40 -26.54 -4.83
CA ASN A 414 23.70 -27.53 -5.64
C ASN A 414 22.48 -26.95 -6.37
N GLY A 415 22.28 -25.62 -6.31
CA GLY A 415 21.12 -24.95 -6.87
C GLY A 415 19.81 -25.16 -6.11
N GLU A 416 19.82 -25.87 -4.98
CA GLU A 416 18.63 -26.01 -4.14
C GLU A 416 18.35 -24.71 -3.37
N TRP A 417 17.08 -24.32 -3.34
CA TRP A 417 16.60 -23.20 -2.55
C TRP A 417 16.59 -23.57 -1.07
N LYS A 418 17.31 -22.81 -0.27
CA LYS A 418 17.42 -23.04 1.17
C LYS A 418 17.30 -21.74 1.93
N GLU A 419 16.60 -21.78 3.05
CA GLU A 419 16.56 -20.66 4.00
C GLU A 419 17.82 -20.69 4.87
N TYR A 420 18.53 -19.57 4.87
CA TYR A 420 19.68 -19.32 5.72
C TYR A 420 19.30 -18.32 6.79
N VAL A 421 19.62 -18.67 8.04
CA VAL A 421 19.31 -17.86 9.22
C VAL A 421 20.57 -17.16 9.70
N VAL A 422 20.51 -15.84 9.75
CA VAL A 422 21.58 -15.00 10.29
C VAL A 422 21.19 -14.58 11.70
N ASP A 423 21.86 -15.14 12.70
CA ASP A 423 21.68 -14.76 14.11
C ASP A 423 22.57 -13.56 14.45
N LEU A 424 21.92 -12.42 14.70
CA LEU A 424 22.58 -11.11 14.78
C LEU A 424 23.05 -10.71 16.20
N PRO A 425 22.33 -11.04 17.29
CA PRO A 425 22.78 -10.72 18.66
C PRO A 425 24.13 -11.30 19.05
N MET A 426 24.60 -12.33 18.35
CA MET A 426 25.96 -12.87 18.53
C MET A 426 27.05 -11.95 17.95
N LYS A 427 26.69 -10.87 17.25
CA LYS A 427 27.61 -9.92 16.63
C LYS A 427 27.65 -8.64 17.45
N SER A 428 28.78 -8.36 18.09
CA SER A 428 28.96 -7.18 18.95
C SER A 428 28.79 -5.85 18.21
N ASN A 429 28.93 -5.88 16.89
CA ASN A 429 28.79 -4.75 15.98
C ASN A 429 27.45 -4.73 15.23
N TRP A 430 26.48 -5.56 15.62
CA TRP A 430 25.08 -5.38 15.22
C TRP A 430 24.39 -4.46 16.22
N GLN A 431 24.52 -3.14 16.01
CA GLN A 431 24.03 -2.14 16.95
C GLN A 431 23.49 -0.89 16.24
N GLY A 432 22.82 -0.04 17.00
CA GLY A 432 22.29 1.22 16.49
C GLY A 432 21.27 1.02 15.37
N LEU A 433 21.36 1.90 14.37
CA LEU A 433 20.42 1.97 13.26
C LEU A 433 21.12 1.56 11.95
N VAL A 434 20.76 0.40 11.43
CA VAL A 434 21.32 -0.14 10.19
C VAL A 434 20.63 0.51 9.00
N ARG A 435 21.44 1.19 8.18
CA ARG A 435 21.01 2.01 7.04
C ARG A 435 20.99 1.28 5.71
N ARG A 436 21.72 0.17 5.60
CA ARG A 436 21.81 -0.60 4.36
C ARG A 436 22.31 -2.01 4.62
N LEU A 437 21.88 -2.95 3.78
CA LEU A 437 22.41 -4.31 3.72
C LEU A 437 23.10 -4.55 2.38
N ARG A 438 24.08 -5.44 2.39
CA ARG A 438 24.72 -5.99 1.19
C ARG A 438 24.86 -7.49 1.31
N ILE A 439 24.49 -8.21 0.27
CA ILE A 439 24.70 -9.66 0.15
C ILE A 439 25.77 -9.87 -0.91
N ASP A 440 26.90 -10.43 -0.49
CA ASP A 440 27.97 -10.83 -1.38
C ASP A 440 27.92 -12.35 -1.58
N SER A 441 27.56 -12.79 -2.79
CA SER A 441 27.88 -14.14 -3.22
C SER A 441 29.31 -14.06 -3.74
N ILE A 442 30.28 -14.54 -2.96
CA ILE A 442 31.72 -14.46 -3.25
C ILE A 442 32.07 -15.49 -4.35
N CYS A 443 31.35 -15.46 -5.47
CA CYS A 443 31.64 -16.24 -6.65
C CYS A 443 32.30 -15.36 -7.70
N LYS A 444 33.47 -15.79 -8.18
CA LYS A 444 34.25 -15.15 -9.25
C LYS A 444 34.26 -15.96 -10.54
N GLU A 445 33.51 -17.05 -10.60
CA GLU A 445 33.41 -17.84 -11.83
C GLU A 445 32.41 -17.20 -12.78
N ASN A 446 32.68 -17.27 -14.08
CA ASN A 446 31.78 -16.72 -15.08
C ASN A 446 30.56 -17.62 -15.25
N ASN A 447 29.40 -17.00 -15.47
CA ASN A 447 28.13 -17.66 -15.76
C ASN A 447 27.64 -18.59 -14.64
N THR A 448 27.96 -18.27 -13.39
CA THR A 448 27.36 -18.94 -12.23
C THR A 448 26.16 -18.16 -11.74
N GLU A 449 25.10 -18.87 -11.39
CA GLU A 449 23.83 -18.26 -10.95
C GLU A 449 23.74 -18.19 -9.42
N PHE A 450 23.16 -17.09 -8.97
CA PHE A 450 22.77 -16.84 -7.59
C PHE A 450 21.32 -16.36 -7.59
N GLY A 451 20.48 -17.00 -6.78
CA GLY A 451 19.07 -16.68 -6.66
C GLY A 451 18.70 -16.24 -5.26
N VAL A 452 17.80 -15.25 -5.13
CA VAL A 452 17.13 -14.86 -3.88
C VAL A 452 15.63 -14.95 -4.07
N ASP A 453 14.94 -15.57 -3.11
CA ASP A 453 13.49 -15.71 -3.06
C ASP A 453 12.89 -14.70 -2.07
N TYR A 454 13.44 -14.61 -0.86
CA TYR A 454 13.06 -13.55 0.08
C TYR A 454 14.18 -13.15 1.04
N ILE A 455 14.02 -11.94 1.59
CA ILE A 455 14.80 -11.40 2.69
C ILE A 455 13.82 -10.90 3.76
N ARG A 456 13.77 -11.59 4.90
CA ARG A 456 12.84 -11.30 6.00
C ARG A 456 13.57 -10.98 7.28
N PHE A 457 12.89 -10.24 8.15
CA PHE A 457 13.40 -9.78 9.45
C PHE A 457 12.54 -10.36 10.57
N ALA A 458 13.12 -10.77 11.69
CA ALA A 458 12.34 -11.25 12.84
C ALA A 458 12.84 -10.73 14.19
N GLY A 459 11.89 -10.61 15.12
CA GLY A 459 12.09 -10.47 16.56
C GLY A 459 12.03 -11.84 17.26
N TYR A 460 12.45 -11.90 18.52
CA TYR A 460 12.35 -13.12 19.35
C TYR A 460 10.92 -13.46 19.72
#